data_AF-A0A9D5W1M6-F1
#
_entry.id   AF-A0A9D5W1M6-F1
#
_cell.length_a   1.000
_cell.length_b   1.000
_cell.length_c   1.000
_cell.angle_alpha   90.00
_cell.angle_beta   90.00
_cell.angle_gamma   90.00
#
_symmetry.space_group_name_H-M   'P 1'
#
loop_
_entity.id
_entity.type
_entity.pdbx_description
1 polymer ?
#
loop_
_entity_poly.entity_id
_entity_poly.type
_entity_poly.pdbx_seq_one_letter_code
_entity_poly.pdbx_strand_id
1 'polypeptide(L)'
;CIGNRIRPLAVIFGKPYNIGDSFMNMSLTSKLARAGFDVISDMQLDVPEDFLLPGRYNNVTWAFSRRMLKNGLFINNANDIYPIIVGNFGCGPDSFTFPLLQDIFEVRPSLFLEFDEHRADAGLDTRVEAFARRVAIWRSKEKIDYVKSKKDLDVPWTKRFSDILSTRNKSIEYILPHISDHAYAFAGAISARGFKARVLPLPDRSSYDAGVELSGGKQCHPFQLMTGDLVKLIRSGDLPQGSCYLLPTVESSCMITQYVPALQQYLDKLGRGDVKVLNIRFFELVHRFGAMSMYSMGKAMLGIEYLNRMRFEKRPFEKELGSVDIAYNIALKMIFKRQVENKINQGIMEAAVFLDAVLTTKRGIKPVIAITGDIYTRINPAANGGLFKFLEELGCEVWPSPTLVDVIMAGDEIKTLQYWEAGKPLDAMSSWAAVLVNNFAANNVLKNFRGRLANLTEPSGEQVIRNVEGILSENAELLVTLNVAKQVDFASKGVDGILNVYCLNCFVGTITTSVFKGINARSYGVPIMPLVLEGIGWTHMKNRVEAFVYRVKRRMQEKS
;
A
#
# COMPACT_ATOMS: atom_id res chain seq x y z
N CYS A 1 -28.99 -28.09 -0.22
CA CYS A 1 -29.82 -28.38 0.98
C CYS A 1 -29.00 -28.25 2.26
N ILE A 2 -29.38 -27.30 3.14
CA ILE A 2 -28.75 -27.05 4.45
C ILE A 2 -29.61 -27.77 5.52
N GLY A 3 -29.57 -29.10 5.52
CA GLY A 3 -30.23 -29.95 6.53
C GLY A 3 -29.19 -30.67 7.39
N ASN A 4 -29.59 -31.15 8.58
CA ASN A 4 -28.72 -31.95 9.46
C ASN A 4 -28.18 -33.16 8.69
N ARG A 5 -26.86 -33.25 8.56
CA ARG A 5 -26.19 -34.30 7.77
C ARG A 5 -25.78 -35.46 8.67
N ILE A 6 -25.78 -36.68 8.13
CA ILE A 6 -25.21 -37.85 8.83
C ILE A 6 -23.72 -37.59 9.08
N ARG A 7 -22.99 -37.17 8.05
CA ARG A 7 -21.60 -36.70 8.14
C ARG A 7 -21.53 -35.17 8.03
N PRO A 8 -20.81 -34.48 8.92
CA PRO A 8 -20.59 -33.04 8.78
C PRO A 8 -19.81 -32.77 7.48
N LEU A 9 -20.11 -31.64 6.83
CA LEU A 9 -19.42 -31.23 5.61
C LEU A 9 -18.21 -30.35 5.96
N ALA A 10 -17.02 -30.74 5.53
CA ALA A 10 -15.83 -29.90 5.52
C ALA A 10 -15.72 -29.18 4.17
N VAL A 11 -15.62 -27.85 4.21
CA VAL A 11 -15.39 -27.02 3.02
C VAL A 11 -13.97 -26.49 3.07
N ILE A 12 -13.14 -26.89 2.09
CA ILE A 12 -11.75 -26.45 1.98
C ILE A 12 -11.68 -25.13 1.21
N PHE A 13 -11.31 -24.07 1.91
CA PHE A 13 -11.01 -22.75 1.35
C PHE A 13 -9.54 -22.66 1.01
N GLY A 14 -9.22 -22.28 -0.22
CA GLY A 14 -7.86 -22.02 -0.63
C GLY A 14 -7.75 -21.75 -2.11
N LYS A 15 -6.53 -21.52 -2.57
CA LYS A 15 -6.26 -21.29 -3.99
C LYS A 15 -6.30 -22.63 -4.73
N PRO A 16 -6.73 -22.68 -6.02
CA PRO A 16 -6.88 -23.95 -6.75
C PRO A 16 -5.61 -24.81 -6.75
N TYR A 17 -4.45 -24.17 -6.88
CA TYR A 17 -3.14 -24.83 -6.86
C TYR A 17 -2.75 -25.39 -5.48
N ASN A 18 -3.36 -24.91 -4.40
CA ASN A 18 -3.16 -25.45 -3.05
C ASN A 18 -4.10 -26.60 -2.76
N ILE A 19 -5.36 -26.51 -3.17
CA ILE A 19 -6.40 -27.44 -2.74
C ILE A 19 -6.65 -28.56 -3.75
N GLY A 20 -6.27 -28.37 -5.01
CA GLY A 20 -6.49 -29.34 -6.10
C GLY A 20 -5.40 -30.41 -6.21
N ASP A 21 -4.21 -30.16 -5.66
CA ASP A 21 -3.07 -31.07 -5.75
C ASP A 21 -2.87 -31.82 -4.42
N SER A 22 -3.00 -33.15 -4.46
CA SER A 22 -2.90 -34.01 -3.27
C SER A 22 -1.49 -34.06 -2.69
N PHE A 23 -0.46 -33.78 -3.49
CA PHE A 23 0.91 -33.70 -3.01
C PHE A 23 1.15 -32.38 -2.27
N MET A 24 0.65 -31.26 -2.83
CA MET A 24 0.76 -29.93 -2.21
C MET A 24 -0.05 -29.81 -0.92
N ASN A 25 -1.24 -30.42 -0.83
CA ASN A 25 -2.06 -30.40 0.38
C ASN A 25 -1.88 -31.61 1.30
N MET A 26 -0.92 -32.49 1.00
CA MET A 26 -0.62 -33.68 1.81
C MET A 26 -1.85 -34.59 1.99
N SER A 27 -2.62 -34.79 0.92
CA SER A 27 -3.84 -35.60 0.87
C SER A 27 -4.87 -35.19 1.94
N LEU A 28 -4.99 -33.89 2.21
CA LEU A 28 -5.88 -33.32 3.23
C LEU A 28 -7.33 -33.79 3.07
N THR A 29 -7.81 -33.92 1.83
CA THR A 29 -9.16 -34.42 1.52
C THR A 29 -9.39 -35.83 2.07
N SER A 30 -8.45 -36.74 1.84
CA SER A 30 -8.51 -38.12 2.37
C SER A 30 -8.41 -38.16 3.89
N LYS A 31 -7.59 -37.29 4.50
CA LYS A 31 -7.47 -37.18 5.97
C LYS A 31 -8.78 -36.73 6.61
N LEU A 32 -9.43 -35.70 6.07
CA LEU A 32 -10.74 -35.23 6.53
C LEU A 32 -11.84 -36.30 6.34
N ALA A 33 -11.83 -37.01 5.21
CA ALA A 33 -12.78 -38.09 4.95
C ALA A 33 -12.65 -39.25 5.96
N ARG A 34 -11.40 -39.64 6.30
CA ARG A 34 -11.12 -40.63 7.36
C ARG A 34 -11.58 -40.13 8.74
N ALA A 35 -11.48 -38.84 9.00
CA ALA A 35 -11.96 -38.20 10.22
C ALA A 35 -13.50 -38.05 10.29
N GLY A 36 -14.24 -38.55 9.30
CA GLY A 36 -15.71 -38.63 9.32
C GLY A 36 -16.44 -37.49 8.63
N PHE A 37 -15.75 -36.66 7.84
CA PHE A 37 -16.37 -35.58 7.08
C PHE A 37 -16.70 -35.99 5.64
N ASP A 38 -17.77 -35.43 5.09
CA ASP A 38 -17.86 -35.23 3.65
C ASP A 38 -17.00 -34.02 3.28
N VAL A 39 -16.30 -34.04 2.14
CA VAL A 39 -15.31 -33.00 1.83
C VAL A 39 -15.57 -32.41 0.45
N ILE A 40 -15.63 -31.08 0.38
CA ILE A 40 -15.68 -30.33 -0.87
C ILE A 40 -14.72 -29.14 -0.83
N SER A 41 -14.35 -28.63 -2.00
CA SER A 41 -13.70 -27.33 -2.16
C SER A 41 -14.70 -26.18 -2.08
N ASP A 42 -14.26 -24.99 -1.65
CA ASP A 42 -15.06 -23.76 -1.73
C ASP A 42 -15.51 -23.44 -3.15
N MET A 43 -14.78 -23.90 -4.17
CA MET A 43 -15.13 -23.75 -5.59
C MET A 43 -16.35 -24.60 -6.00
N GLN A 44 -16.70 -25.62 -5.23
CA GLN A 44 -17.86 -26.49 -5.49
C GLN A 44 -19.12 -26.01 -4.77
N LEU A 45 -19.04 -24.90 -4.03
CA LEU A 45 -20.21 -24.30 -3.39
C LEU A 45 -21.06 -23.57 -4.43
N ASP A 46 -22.34 -23.93 -4.47
CA ASP A 46 -23.36 -23.22 -5.24
C ASP A 46 -23.84 -22.00 -4.44
N VAL A 47 -23.05 -20.92 -4.50
CA VAL A 47 -23.37 -19.64 -3.85
C VAL A 47 -24.16 -18.79 -4.83
N PRO A 48 -25.39 -18.35 -4.47
CA PRO A 48 -26.21 -17.52 -5.34
C PRO A 48 -25.45 -16.30 -5.89
N GLU A 49 -25.69 -15.97 -7.17
CA GLU A 49 -25.02 -14.85 -7.83
C GLU A 49 -25.32 -13.51 -7.14
N ASP A 50 -26.54 -13.36 -6.61
CA ASP A 50 -27.05 -12.19 -5.88
C ASP A 50 -26.53 -12.08 -4.43
N PHE A 51 -25.86 -13.11 -3.90
CA PHE A 51 -25.22 -13.04 -2.58
C PHE A 51 -23.96 -12.17 -2.64
N LEU A 52 -24.08 -10.85 -2.46
CA LEU A 52 -22.95 -9.94 -2.62
C LEU A 52 -22.06 -9.87 -1.38
N LEU A 53 -20.76 -9.62 -1.60
CA LEU A 53 -19.84 -9.26 -0.52
C LEU A 53 -20.30 -7.94 0.12
N PRO A 54 -20.37 -7.87 1.47
CA PRO A 54 -20.64 -6.62 2.17
C PRO A 54 -19.67 -5.51 1.78
N GLY A 55 -20.15 -4.26 1.77
CA GLY A 55 -19.38 -3.11 1.27
C GLY A 55 -18.01 -2.90 1.94
N ARG A 56 -17.83 -3.35 3.19
CA ARG A 56 -16.52 -3.32 3.88
C ARG A 56 -15.42 -4.11 3.15
N TYR A 57 -15.78 -5.07 2.31
CA TYR A 57 -14.86 -5.88 1.52
C TYR A 57 -14.71 -5.40 0.07
N ASN A 58 -15.31 -4.27 -0.30
CA ASN A 58 -15.26 -3.76 -1.68
C ASN A 58 -13.82 -3.53 -2.17
N ASN A 59 -12.91 -3.14 -1.26
CA ASN A 59 -11.51 -2.88 -1.57
C ASN A 59 -10.64 -4.15 -1.69
N VAL A 60 -11.19 -5.34 -1.48
CA VAL A 60 -10.47 -6.60 -1.73
C VAL A 60 -10.47 -6.85 -3.24
N THR A 61 -9.30 -6.79 -3.89
CA THR A 61 -9.17 -6.82 -5.35
C THR A 61 -8.91 -8.21 -5.93
N TRP A 62 -8.35 -9.13 -5.12
CA TRP A 62 -7.95 -10.46 -5.58
C TRP A 62 -9.13 -11.42 -5.70
N ALA A 63 -9.31 -12.05 -6.87
CA ALA A 63 -10.45 -12.91 -7.16
C ALA A 63 -10.61 -14.07 -6.17
N PHE A 64 -9.53 -14.79 -5.85
CA PHE A 64 -9.58 -15.88 -4.87
C PHE A 64 -9.93 -15.38 -3.46
N SER A 65 -9.36 -14.26 -3.01
CA SER A 65 -9.71 -13.66 -1.72
C SER A 65 -11.17 -13.25 -1.65
N ARG A 66 -11.69 -12.60 -2.70
CA ARG A 66 -13.11 -12.22 -2.79
C ARG A 66 -14.01 -13.45 -2.73
N ARG A 67 -13.70 -14.49 -3.51
CA ARG A 67 -14.44 -15.76 -3.50
C ARG A 67 -14.45 -16.39 -2.11
N MET A 68 -13.28 -16.53 -1.49
CA MET A 68 -13.16 -17.12 -0.16
C MET A 68 -13.97 -16.34 0.89
N LEU A 69 -13.93 -15.00 0.86
CA LEU A 69 -14.74 -14.16 1.76
C LEU A 69 -16.25 -14.30 1.48
N LYS A 70 -16.66 -14.32 0.20
CA LYS A 70 -18.06 -14.48 -0.22
C LYS A 70 -18.60 -15.81 0.29
N ASN A 71 -17.89 -16.88 -0.03
CA ASN A 71 -18.26 -18.23 0.34
C ASN A 71 -18.20 -18.44 1.86
N GLY A 72 -17.26 -17.79 2.54
CA GLY A 72 -17.14 -17.85 3.99
C GLY A 72 -18.32 -17.22 4.70
N LEU A 73 -18.76 -16.04 4.25
CA LEU A 73 -19.98 -15.40 4.76
C LEU A 73 -21.23 -16.25 4.47
N PHE A 74 -21.32 -16.82 3.27
CA PHE A 74 -22.44 -17.68 2.88
C PHE A 74 -22.61 -18.88 3.81
N ILE A 75 -21.51 -19.58 4.14
CA ILE A 75 -21.57 -20.76 5.01
C ILE A 75 -21.56 -20.43 6.50
N ASN A 76 -21.32 -19.18 6.90
CA ASN A 76 -21.06 -18.83 8.30
C ASN A 76 -22.22 -19.27 9.23
N ASN A 77 -23.45 -19.13 8.75
CA ASN A 77 -24.66 -19.50 9.49
C ASN A 77 -25.18 -20.91 9.16
N ALA A 78 -24.47 -21.66 8.31
CA ALA A 78 -24.92 -23.00 7.91
C ALA A 78 -24.66 -24.02 9.03
N ASN A 79 -25.71 -24.75 9.40
CA ASN A 79 -25.62 -25.90 10.30
C ASN A 79 -24.84 -27.03 9.61
N ASP A 80 -23.98 -27.73 10.35
CA ASP A 80 -23.20 -28.89 9.88
C ASP A 80 -22.20 -28.66 8.72
N ILE A 81 -21.89 -27.41 8.34
CA ILE A 81 -20.87 -27.08 7.32
C ILE A 81 -19.69 -26.36 7.95
N TYR A 82 -18.49 -26.94 7.97
CA TYR A 82 -17.34 -26.39 8.69
C TYR A 82 -16.19 -26.00 7.76
N PRO A 83 -15.61 -24.79 7.92
CA PRO A 83 -14.54 -24.30 7.07
C PRO A 83 -13.16 -24.85 7.46
N ILE A 84 -12.41 -25.27 6.46
CA ILE A 84 -10.99 -25.61 6.54
C ILE A 84 -10.23 -24.63 5.64
N ILE A 85 -9.49 -23.69 6.21
CA ILE A 85 -8.79 -22.65 5.49
C ILE A 85 -7.34 -23.10 5.29
N VAL A 86 -6.91 -23.17 4.04
CA VAL A 86 -5.60 -23.65 3.62
C VAL A 86 -4.84 -22.52 2.93
N GLY A 87 -3.65 -22.22 3.43
CA GLY A 87 -2.77 -21.20 2.87
C GLY A 87 -1.31 -21.62 2.90
N ASN A 88 -0.47 -20.76 2.33
CA ASN A 88 0.98 -20.90 2.39
C ASN A 88 1.51 -19.65 3.06
N PHE A 89 2.46 -19.84 3.98
CA PHE A 89 3.03 -18.84 4.89
C PHE A 89 2.97 -17.40 4.36
N GLY A 90 1.93 -16.63 4.76
CA GLY A 90 1.78 -15.23 4.39
C GLY A 90 1.82 -14.91 2.88
N CYS A 91 1.52 -15.87 2.01
CA CYS A 91 1.67 -15.75 0.55
C CYS A 91 0.76 -14.68 -0.04
N GLY A 92 1.29 -13.46 -0.17
CA GLY A 92 0.64 -12.30 -0.76
C GLY A 92 -0.70 -11.99 -0.09
N PRO A 93 -1.84 -12.18 -0.78
CA PRO A 93 -3.15 -11.78 -0.28
C PRO A 93 -3.67 -12.58 0.92
N ASP A 94 -3.11 -13.77 1.19
CA ASP A 94 -3.54 -14.60 2.31
C ASP A 94 -3.26 -13.93 3.66
N SER A 95 -2.18 -13.12 3.74
CA SER A 95 -1.83 -12.36 4.93
C SER A 95 -2.93 -11.41 5.40
N PHE A 96 -3.80 -10.95 4.49
CA PHE A 96 -4.96 -10.10 4.82
C PHE A 96 -6.27 -10.90 4.82
N THR A 97 -6.41 -11.86 3.90
CA THR A 97 -7.64 -12.65 3.76
C THR A 97 -7.87 -13.57 4.96
N PHE A 98 -6.80 -14.15 5.53
CA PHE A 98 -6.90 -15.12 6.62
C PHE A 98 -7.44 -14.50 7.91
N PRO A 99 -6.91 -13.37 8.40
CA PRO A 99 -7.47 -12.68 9.56
C PRO A 99 -8.95 -12.31 9.38
N LEU A 100 -9.37 -11.94 8.16
CA LEU A 100 -10.77 -11.63 7.85
C LEU A 100 -11.65 -12.88 7.90
N LEU A 101 -11.19 -14.03 7.40
CA LEU A 101 -11.90 -15.31 7.53
C LEU A 101 -11.95 -15.82 8.98
N GLN A 102 -10.88 -15.60 9.75
CA GLN A 102 -10.87 -15.88 11.19
C GLN A 102 -11.93 -15.08 11.94
N ASP A 103 -12.15 -13.81 11.54
CA ASP A 103 -13.23 -12.96 12.05
C ASP A 103 -14.61 -13.56 11.76
N ILE A 104 -14.82 -13.97 10.51
CA ILE A 104 -16.10 -14.52 10.05
C ILE A 104 -16.46 -15.76 10.88
N PHE A 105 -15.48 -16.64 11.12
CA PHE A 105 -15.70 -17.93 11.78
C PHE A 105 -15.37 -17.95 13.28
N GLU A 106 -15.17 -16.79 13.93
CA GLU A 106 -14.70 -16.67 15.32
C GLU A 106 -15.49 -17.53 16.32
N VAL A 107 -16.81 -17.57 16.17
CA VAL A 107 -17.73 -18.22 17.12
C VAL A 107 -17.90 -19.72 16.90
N ARG A 108 -17.46 -20.27 15.76
CA ARG A 108 -17.74 -21.65 15.35
C ARG A 108 -16.46 -22.45 15.08
N PRO A 109 -16.50 -23.80 15.09
CA PRO A 109 -15.34 -24.59 14.75
C PRO A 109 -14.88 -24.29 13.33
N SER A 110 -13.60 -23.96 13.19
CA SER A 110 -12.87 -23.75 11.94
C SER A 110 -11.46 -24.30 12.10
N LEU A 111 -10.85 -24.74 11.00
CA LEU A 111 -9.46 -25.21 10.99
C LEU A 111 -8.64 -24.32 10.05
N PHE A 112 -7.55 -23.74 10.54
CA PHE A 112 -6.60 -22.98 9.73
C PHE A 112 -5.31 -23.78 9.61
N LEU A 113 -4.92 -24.05 8.37
CA LEU A 113 -3.72 -24.80 8.01
C LEU A 113 -2.82 -23.91 7.15
N GLU A 114 -1.56 -23.85 7.55
CA GLU A 114 -0.50 -23.25 6.77
C GLU A 114 0.43 -24.36 6.33
N PHE A 115 0.57 -24.52 5.02
CA PHE A 115 1.55 -25.40 4.43
C PHE A 115 2.84 -24.63 4.16
N ASP A 116 3.94 -25.23 4.59
CA ASP A 116 5.29 -24.77 4.34
C ASP A 116 6.04 -25.85 3.53
N GLU A 117 7.21 -25.51 3.01
CA GLU A 117 8.05 -26.42 2.20
C GLU A 117 8.42 -27.70 2.98
N HIS A 118 8.46 -27.63 4.31
CA HIS A 118 8.70 -28.78 5.19
C HIS A 118 7.41 -29.58 5.46
N ARG A 119 7.42 -30.85 5.04
CA ARG A 119 6.30 -31.79 5.25
C ARG A 119 6.25 -32.28 6.69
N ALA A 120 5.32 -31.75 7.48
CA ALA A 120 5.02 -32.27 8.82
C ALA A 120 3.74 -33.13 8.82
N ASP A 121 3.79 -34.30 8.18
CA ASP A 121 2.59 -35.11 7.89
C ASP A 121 1.86 -35.63 9.15
N ALA A 122 2.64 -36.05 10.15
CA ALA A 122 2.10 -36.44 11.46
C ALA A 122 1.43 -35.26 12.19
N GLY A 123 1.98 -34.05 12.04
CA GLY A 123 1.40 -32.84 12.64
C GLY A 123 0.06 -32.44 12.01
N LEU A 124 -0.14 -32.74 10.73
CA LEU A 124 -1.40 -32.50 10.03
C LEU A 124 -2.51 -33.43 10.51
N ASP A 125 -2.22 -34.73 10.67
CA ASP A 125 -3.22 -35.69 11.15
C ASP A 125 -3.73 -35.33 12.55
N THR A 126 -2.83 -34.96 13.47
CA THR A 126 -3.22 -34.53 14.82
C THR A 126 -4.12 -33.28 14.79
N ARG A 127 -3.86 -32.32 13.91
CA ARG A 127 -4.70 -31.12 13.75
C ARG A 127 -6.09 -31.45 13.20
N VAL A 128 -6.16 -32.35 12.22
CA VAL A 128 -7.43 -32.82 11.64
C VAL A 128 -8.25 -33.59 12.68
N GLU A 129 -7.62 -34.48 13.44
CA GLU A 129 -8.29 -35.23 14.52
C GLU A 129 -8.79 -34.31 15.64
N ALA A 130 -7.96 -33.36 16.08
CA ALA A 130 -8.35 -32.38 17.10
C ALA A 130 -9.54 -31.53 16.63
N PHE A 131 -9.53 -31.12 15.35
CA PHE A 131 -10.64 -30.42 14.73
C PHE A 131 -11.92 -31.27 14.67
N ALA A 132 -11.82 -32.54 14.26
CA ALA A 132 -12.94 -33.48 14.24
C ALA A 132 -13.60 -33.63 15.62
N ARG A 133 -12.79 -33.76 16.68
CA ARG A 133 -13.28 -33.80 18.07
C ARG A 133 -13.99 -32.51 18.46
N ARG A 134 -13.43 -31.34 18.11
CA ARG A 134 -14.07 -30.04 18.36
C ARG A 134 -15.41 -29.93 17.64
N VAL A 135 -15.51 -30.40 16.40
CA VAL A 135 -16.78 -30.45 15.66
C VAL A 135 -17.79 -31.39 16.32
N ALA A 136 -17.38 -32.60 16.73
CA ALA A 136 -18.26 -33.54 17.41
C ALA A 136 -18.85 -32.95 18.71
N ILE A 137 -18.01 -32.32 19.54
CA ILE A 137 -18.45 -31.63 20.76
C ILE A 137 -19.39 -30.46 20.43
N TRP A 138 -19.09 -29.70 19.38
CA TRP A 138 -19.96 -28.60 18.94
C TRP A 138 -21.34 -29.10 18.50
N ARG A 139 -21.40 -30.22 17.77
CA ARG A 139 -22.65 -30.83 17.31
C ARG A 139 -23.47 -31.45 18.44
N SER A 140 -22.82 -31.92 19.51
CA SER A 140 -23.50 -32.58 20.64
C SER A 140 -24.10 -31.60 21.65
N LYS A 141 -23.69 -30.32 21.64
CA LYS A 141 -24.33 -29.30 22.46
C LYS A 141 -25.73 -29.04 21.89
N GLU A 142 -26.76 -29.01 22.75
CA GLU A 142 -28.06 -28.46 22.37
C GLU A 142 -27.82 -27.08 21.76
N LYS A 143 -28.56 -26.75 20.70
CA LYS A 143 -28.49 -25.44 20.04
C LYS A 143 -28.95 -24.38 21.05
N ILE A 144 -28.07 -23.99 21.96
CA ILE A 144 -28.12 -22.67 22.56
C ILE A 144 -28.13 -21.75 21.35
N ASP A 145 -29.15 -20.91 21.24
CA ASP A 145 -29.13 -19.75 20.36
C ASP A 145 -27.87 -18.99 20.75
N TYR A 146 -26.75 -19.34 20.11
CA TYR A 146 -25.52 -18.57 20.18
C TYR A 146 -25.97 -17.21 19.71
N VAL A 147 -26.11 -16.30 20.69
CA VAL A 147 -26.63 -14.96 20.52
C VAL A 147 -26.07 -14.46 19.21
N LYS A 148 -26.98 -14.16 18.26
CA LYS A 148 -26.66 -13.50 16.99
C LYS A 148 -25.82 -12.27 17.30
N SER A 149 -24.51 -12.44 17.37
CA SER A 149 -23.52 -11.47 17.79
C SER A 149 -22.50 -11.51 16.66
N LYS A 150 -22.42 -10.53 15.76
CA LYS A 150 -22.69 -9.11 15.93
C LYS A 150 -23.88 -8.63 15.10
N LYS A 151 -24.72 -7.78 15.70
CA LYS A 151 -25.67 -6.85 15.04
C LYS A 151 -25.02 -5.90 13.99
N ASP A 152 -23.74 -6.08 13.66
CA ASP A 152 -22.97 -5.22 12.76
C ASP A 152 -22.54 -5.90 11.44
N LEU A 153 -22.90 -7.16 11.18
CA LEU A 153 -22.72 -7.74 9.83
C LEU A 153 -23.78 -7.22 8.83
N ASP A 154 -24.96 -6.83 9.33
CA ASP A 154 -26.12 -6.41 8.52
C ASP A 154 -26.31 -4.89 8.41
N VAL A 155 -25.52 -4.06 9.10
CA VAL A 155 -25.53 -2.62 8.81
C VAL A 155 -24.72 -2.43 7.52
N PRO A 156 -25.31 -1.92 6.42
CA PRO A 156 -24.53 -1.64 5.23
C PRO A 156 -23.41 -0.69 5.64
N TRP A 157 -22.15 -1.15 5.55
CA TRP A 157 -20.99 -0.31 5.81
C TRP A 157 -21.10 1.03 5.04
N THR A 158 -21.72 0.96 3.85
CA THR A 158 -22.10 2.11 3.02
C THR A 158 -22.95 3.16 3.73
N LYS A 159 -23.91 2.79 4.61
CA LYS A 159 -24.73 3.75 5.37
C LYS A 159 -23.89 4.53 6.39
N ARG A 160 -23.08 3.83 7.20
CA ARG A 160 -22.17 4.49 8.17
C ARG A 160 -21.09 5.33 7.49
N PHE A 161 -20.57 4.89 6.34
CA PHE A 161 -19.55 5.62 5.58
C PHE A 161 -20.15 6.85 4.86
N SER A 162 -21.35 6.73 4.28
CA SER A 162 -22.09 7.87 3.74
C SER A 162 -22.45 8.88 4.83
N ASP A 163 -22.74 8.43 6.05
CA ASP A 163 -23.00 9.32 7.18
C ASP A 163 -21.73 10.10 7.57
N ILE A 164 -20.56 9.46 7.67
CA ILE A 164 -19.30 10.17 7.96
C ILE A 164 -18.94 11.16 6.82
N LEU A 165 -19.13 10.76 5.57
CA LEU A 165 -18.85 11.61 4.41
C LEU A 165 -19.83 12.80 4.31
N SER A 166 -21.11 12.58 4.63
CA SER A 166 -22.16 13.60 4.56
C SER A 166 -22.21 14.50 5.79
N THR A 167 -21.80 14.03 6.97
CA THR A 167 -21.87 14.78 8.24
C THR A 167 -20.90 15.96 8.22
N ARG A 168 -21.34 17.21 8.09
CA ARG A 168 -20.44 18.39 8.15
C ARG A 168 -19.87 18.68 9.56
N ASN A 169 -19.88 17.70 10.45
CA ASN A 169 -19.40 17.83 11.81
C ASN A 169 -17.88 18.08 11.83
N LYS A 170 -17.50 19.30 12.21
CA LYS A 170 -16.10 19.74 12.31
C LYS A 170 -15.39 19.24 13.57
N SER A 171 -16.09 18.53 14.47
CA SER A 171 -15.48 17.91 15.64
C SER A 171 -14.65 16.67 15.29
N ILE A 172 -14.85 16.07 14.10
CA ILE A 172 -14.09 14.91 13.65
C ILE A 172 -12.64 15.33 13.40
N GLU A 173 -11.72 14.63 14.05
CA GLU A 173 -10.28 14.74 13.82
C GLU A 173 -9.81 13.72 12.80
N TYR A 174 -9.12 14.19 11.77
CA TYR A 174 -8.51 13.35 10.74
C TYR A 174 -7.05 13.06 11.11
N ILE A 175 -6.69 11.80 11.16
CA ILE A 175 -5.36 11.32 11.51
C ILE A 175 -4.75 10.69 10.26
N LEU A 176 -3.58 11.17 9.87
CA LEU A 176 -2.87 10.70 8.70
C LEU A 176 -1.55 10.03 9.12
N PRO A 177 -1.26 8.80 8.67
CA PRO A 177 0.07 8.23 8.85
C PRO A 177 1.13 9.05 8.12
N HIS A 178 2.35 9.09 8.67
CA HIS A 178 3.50 9.70 7.99
C HIS A 178 4.05 8.75 6.92
N ILE A 179 3.31 8.59 5.82
CA ILE A 179 3.81 7.85 4.65
C ILE A 179 5.01 8.60 4.05
N SER A 180 4.82 9.90 3.84
CA SER A 180 5.83 10.88 3.42
C SER A 180 5.33 12.28 3.78
N ASP A 181 6.15 13.30 3.52
CA ASP A 181 5.80 14.69 3.75
C ASP A 181 4.59 15.17 2.92
N HIS A 182 4.19 14.42 1.89
CA HIS A 182 2.94 14.66 1.16
C HIS A 182 1.69 14.53 2.04
N ALA A 183 1.76 13.83 3.18
CA ALA A 183 0.68 13.78 4.16
C ALA A 183 0.29 15.18 4.67
N TYR A 184 1.25 16.13 4.71
CA TYR A 184 0.98 17.52 5.06
C TYR A 184 0.13 18.25 4.02
N ALA A 185 0.19 17.87 2.73
CA ALA A 185 -0.71 18.44 1.71
C ALA A 185 -2.17 18.05 1.96
N PHE A 186 -2.42 16.80 2.40
CA PHE A 186 -3.76 16.37 2.80
C PHE A 186 -4.21 17.09 4.06
N ALA A 187 -3.37 17.11 5.11
CA ALA A 187 -3.70 17.78 6.36
C ALA A 187 -3.99 19.27 6.13
N GLY A 188 -3.18 19.98 5.34
CA GLY A 188 -3.38 21.40 5.03
C GLY A 188 -4.67 21.66 4.25
N ALA A 189 -5.03 20.79 3.30
CA ALA A 189 -6.29 20.87 2.56
C ALA A 189 -7.52 20.65 3.45
N ILE A 190 -7.45 19.69 4.37
CA ILE A 190 -8.51 19.38 5.33
C ILE A 190 -8.65 20.53 6.34
N SER A 191 -7.53 21.04 6.86
CA SER A 191 -7.50 22.17 7.79
C SER A 191 -7.96 23.49 7.15
N ALA A 192 -7.71 23.72 5.86
CA ALA A 192 -8.25 24.88 5.13
C ALA A 192 -9.80 24.90 5.09
N ARG A 193 -10.46 23.78 5.39
CA ARG A 193 -11.93 23.68 5.52
C ARG A 193 -12.42 23.77 6.98
N GLY A 194 -11.50 23.95 7.93
CA GLY A 194 -11.78 24.08 9.35
C GLY A 194 -11.95 22.76 10.10
N PHE A 195 -11.53 21.63 9.50
CA PHE A 195 -11.45 20.35 10.21
C PHE A 195 -10.09 20.23 10.93
N LYS A 196 -10.07 19.48 12.05
CA LYS A 196 -8.81 19.10 12.69
C LYS A 196 -8.15 18.01 11.85
N ALA A 197 -6.90 18.20 11.47
CA ALA A 197 -6.10 17.20 10.79
C ALA A 197 -4.69 17.16 11.38
N ARG A 198 -4.19 15.96 11.71
CA ARG A 198 -2.84 15.75 12.20
C ARG A 198 -2.12 14.68 11.38
N VAL A 199 -0.87 14.94 11.05
CA VAL A 199 0.06 13.94 10.52
C VAL A 199 0.80 13.35 11.71
N LEU A 200 0.84 12.01 11.80
CA LEU A 200 1.60 11.31 12.83
C LEU A 200 3.10 11.56 12.67
N PRO A 201 3.92 11.37 13.71
CA PRO A 201 5.37 11.39 13.55
C PRO A 201 5.82 10.24 12.63
N LEU A 202 7.09 10.29 12.21
CA LEU A 202 7.73 9.16 11.54
C LEU A 202 7.63 7.90 12.42
N PRO A 203 7.31 6.73 11.84
CA PRO A 203 7.29 5.50 12.59
C PRO A 203 8.70 5.14 13.08
N ASP A 204 8.77 4.37 14.15
CA ASP A 204 10.02 3.92 14.75
C ASP A 204 10.00 2.40 15.01
N ARG A 205 11.06 1.87 15.64
CA ARG A 205 11.15 0.44 15.94
C ARG A 205 9.97 -0.06 16.78
N SER A 206 9.53 0.73 17.75
CA SER A 206 8.37 0.37 18.57
C SER A 206 7.07 0.36 17.78
N SER A 207 6.94 1.19 16.72
CA SER A 207 5.83 1.10 15.78
C SER A 207 5.87 -0.25 15.06
N TYR A 208 7.01 -0.66 14.48
CA TYR A 208 7.10 -1.97 13.82
C TYR A 208 6.77 -3.13 14.76
N ASP A 209 7.37 -3.15 15.95
CA ASP A 209 7.17 -4.24 16.91
C ASP A 209 5.71 -4.34 17.36
N ALA A 210 5.03 -3.20 17.62
CA ALA A 210 3.61 -3.16 17.95
C ALA A 210 2.70 -3.61 16.79
N GLY A 211 3.07 -3.30 15.55
CA GLY A 211 2.36 -3.78 14.37
C GLY A 211 2.44 -5.30 14.21
N VAL A 212 3.65 -5.86 14.39
CA VAL A 212 3.90 -7.31 14.33
C VAL A 212 3.17 -8.03 15.45
N GLU A 213 3.20 -7.49 16.67
CA GLU A 213 2.48 -8.03 17.83
C GLU A 213 0.98 -8.18 17.54
N LEU A 214 0.36 -7.16 16.91
CA LEU A 214 -1.07 -7.18 16.62
C LEU A 214 -1.43 -8.07 15.42
N SER A 215 -0.64 -8.00 14.35
CA SER A 215 -1.02 -8.55 13.03
C SER A 215 -0.35 -9.87 12.67
N GLY A 216 0.60 -10.33 13.49
CA GLY A 216 1.37 -11.56 13.29
C GLY A 216 2.52 -11.44 12.29
N GLY A 217 2.83 -10.24 11.80
CA GLY A 217 4.03 -9.96 11.00
C GLY A 217 4.03 -10.51 9.56
N LYS A 218 2.89 -11.01 9.06
CA LYS A 218 2.80 -11.64 7.73
C LYS A 218 2.48 -10.66 6.60
N GLN A 219 1.93 -9.48 6.93
CA GLN A 219 1.64 -8.42 5.96
C GLN A 219 2.91 -7.62 5.65
N CYS A 220 2.92 -6.92 4.51
CA CYS A 220 4.10 -6.16 4.08
C CYS A 220 4.52 -5.08 5.09
N HIS A 221 5.81 -4.76 5.09
CA HIS A 221 6.45 -3.86 6.06
C HIS A 221 5.71 -2.52 6.27
N PRO A 222 5.21 -1.80 5.23
CA PRO A 222 4.44 -0.58 5.42
C PRO A 222 3.16 -0.75 6.26
N PHE A 223 2.49 -1.90 6.14
CA PHE A 223 1.32 -2.20 6.95
C PHE A 223 1.67 -2.31 8.43
N GLN A 224 2.81 -2.94 8.74
CA GLN A 224 3.28 -3.11 10.12
C GLN A 224 3.55 -1.75 10.77
N LEU A 225 4.22 -0.85 10.07
CA LEU A 225 4.53 0.49 10.57
C LEU A 225 3.26 1.30 10.84
N MET A 226 2.33 1.35 9.89
CA MET A 226 1.09 2.13 10.05
C MET A 226 0.14 1.54 11.11
N THR A 227 0.03 0.21 11.16
CA THR A 227 -0.74 -0.49 12.21
C THR A 227 -0.13 -0.20 13.58
N GLY A 228 1.20 -0.27 13.67
CA GLY A 228 1.95 0.04 14.87
C GLY A 228 1.74 1.44 15.41
N ASP A 229 1.81 2.46 14.56
CA ASP A 229 1.52 3.84 14.95
C ASP A 229 0.10 3.99 15.49
N LEU A 230 -0.87 3.32 14.85
CA LEU A 230 -2.26 3.32 15.33
C LEU A 230 -2.38 2.63 16.70
N VAL A 231 -1.72 1.49 16.90
CA VAL A 231 -1.66 0.80 18.20
C VAL A 231 -1.02 1.67 19.27
N LYS A 232 0.07 2.38 18.96
CA LYS A 232 0.72 3.31 19.89
C LYS A 232 -0.23 4.40 20.35
N LEU A 233 -1.01 5.00 19.46
CA LEU A 233 -2.02 6.00 19.82
C LEU A 233 -3.14 5.43 20.69
N ILE A 234 -3.53 4.18 20.47
CA ILE A 234 -4.53 3.50 21.33
C ILE A 234 -3.95 3.30 22.72
N ARG A 235 -2.72 2.79 22.81
CA ARG A 235 -2.03 2.51 24.08
C ARG A 235 -1.72 3.77 24.88
N SER A 236 -1.38 4.87 24.22
CA SER A 236 -1.12 6.15 24.89
C SER A 236 -2.38 6.91 25.30
N GLY A 237 -3.55 6.53 24.76
CA GLY A 237 -4.81 7.26 24.94
C GLY A 237 -4.95 8.48 24.02
N ASP A 238 -3.98 8.74 23.13
CA ASP A 238 -3.96 9.90 22.25
C ASP A 238 -4.84 9.74 21.00
N LEU A 239 -5.51 8.60 20.81
CA LEU A 239 -6.47 8.36 19.73
C LEU A 239 -7.87 8.88 20.12
N PRO A 240 -8.33 10.06 19.62
CA PRO A 240 -9.59 10.65 20.04
C PRO A 240 -10.78 9.80 19.64
N GLN A 241 -11.85 9.87 20.43
CA GLN A 241 -13.10 9.16 20.15
C GLN A 241 -13.77 9.69 18.87
N GLY A 242 -14.26 8.79 18.02
CA GLY A 242 -14.93 9.13 16.77
C GLY A 242 -14.03 9.78 15.71
N SER A 243 -12.70 9.68 15.88
CA SER A 243 -11.73 10.17 14.91
C SER A 243 -11.75 9.34 13.62
N CYS A 244 -11.15 9.91 12.59
CA CYS A 244 -11.05 9.32 11.26
C CYS A 244 -9.58 9.08 10.91
N TYR A 245 -9.18 7.83 10.74
CA TYR A 245 -7.85 7.48 10.26
C TYR A 245 -7.87 7.43 8.72
N LEU A 246 -7.27 8.43 8.09
CA LEU A 246 -7.29 8.62 6.64
C LEU A 246 -6.02 8.05 6.01
N LEU A 247 -6.18 6.97 5.23
CA LEU A 247 -5.10 6.32 4.51
C LEU A 247 -5.01 6.83 3.07
N PRO A 248 -3.85 7.37 2.65
CA PRO A 248 -3.54 7.58 1.25
C PRO A 248 -3.35 6.23 0.54
N THR A 249 -4.44 5.69 0.00
CA THR A 249 -4.43 4.46 -0.80
C THR A 249 -4.65 4.77 -2.27
N VAL A 250 -4.15 3.90 -3.14
CA VAL A 250 -4.39 3.94 -4.58
C VAL A 250 -5.18 2.69 -5.00
N GLU A 251 -6.14 2.86 -5.91
CA GLU A 251 -6.83 1.74 -6.53
C GLU A 251 -5.80 0.95 -7.35
N SER A 252 -5.53 -0.29 -6.93
CA SER A 252 -4.47 -1.12 -7.51
C SER A 252 -4.67 -2.59 -7.11
N SER A 253 -3.96 -3.51 -7.76
CA SER A 253 -3.89 -4.90 -7.29
C SER A 253 -2.92 -5.08 -6.10
N CYS A 254 -2.24 -4.00 -5.70
CA CYS A 254 -1.40 -3.97 -4.51
C CYS A 254 -2.23 -4.25 -3.24
N MET A 255 -1.57 -4.80 -2.23
CA MET A 255 -2.16 -5.14 -0.94
C MET A 255 -2.62 -3.92 -0.13
N ILE A 256 -2.22 -2.71 -0.53
CA ILE A 256 -2.64 -1.46 0.10
C ILE A 256 -4.17 -1.29 0.14
N THR A 257 -4.90 -1.84 -0.84
CA THR A 257 -6.37 -1.77 -0.85
C THR A 257 -7.00 -2.58 0.29
N GLN A 258 -6.28 -3.57 0.83
CA GLN A 258 -6.74 -4.42 1.92
C GLN A 258 -6.43 -3.84 3.31
N TYR A 259 -5.71 -2.71 3.39
CA TYR A 259 -5.34 -2.11 4.67
C TYR A 259 -6.56 -1.63 5.44
N VAL A 260 -7.54 -1.06 4.75
CA VAL A 260 -8.75 -0.49 5.36
C VAL A 260 -9.60 -1.55 6.06
N PRO A 261 -10.02 -2.65 5.41
CA PRO A 261 -10.77 -3.69 6.11
C PRO A 261 -9.96 -4.32 7.24
N ALA A 262 -8.64 -4.50 7.09
CA ALA A 262 -7.81 -5.08 8.13
C ALA A 262 -7.64 -4.15 9.35
N LEU A 263 -7.32 -2.88 9.14
CA LEU A 263 -7.18 -1.90 10.24
C LEU A 263 -8.50 -1.65 10.95
N GLN A 264 -9.62 -1.60 10.22
CA GLN A 264 -10.93 -1.49 10.86
C GLN A 264 -11.22 -2.72 11.73
N GLN A 265 -10.91 -3.93 11.25
CA GLN A 265 -11.06 -5.15 12.04
C GLN A 265 -10.22 -5.10 13.32
N TYR A 266 -8.96 -4.66 13.24
CA TYR A 266 -8.10 -4.54 14.41
C TYR A 266 -8.60 -3.49 15.41
N LEU A 267 -9.10 -2.35 14.93
CA LEU A 267 -9.75 -1.35 15.78
C LEU A 267 -10.96 -1.91 16.51
N ASP A 268 -11.82 -2.65 15.80
CA ASP A 268 -13.01 -3.28 16.40
C ASP A 268 -12.61 -4.27 17.51
N LYS A 269 -11.57 -5.07 17.29
CA LYS A 269 -11.01 -6.01 18.30
C LYS A 269 -10.41 -5.31 19.51
N LEU A 270 -9.82 -4.13 19.31
CA LEU A 270 -9.25 -3.30 20.38
C LEU A 270 -10.29 -2.41 21.07
N GLY A 271 -11.58 -2.60 20.82
CA GLY A 271 -12.66 -1.80 21.42
C GLY A 271 -12.74 -0.37 20.89
N ARG A 272 -12.08 -0.07 19.76
CA ARG A 272 -12.02 1.24 19.10
C ARG A 272 -12.78 1.30 17.78
N GLY A 273 -13.88 0.53 17.69
CA GLY A 273 -14.75 0.54 16.52
C GLY A 273 -15.45 1.89 16.27
N ASP A 274 -15.37 2.84 17.20
CA ASP A 274 -15.75 4.24 17.02
C ASP A 274 -14.88 4.96 15.99
N VAL A 275 -13.59 4.59 15.90
CA VAL A 275 -12.63 5.14 14.95
C VAL A 275 -12.84 4.51 13.58
N LYS A 276 -12.78 5.35 12.55
CA LYS A 276 -13.12 4.95 11.18
C LYS A 276 -11.90 5.04 10.29
N VAL A 277 -11.62 3.95 9.60
CA VAL A 277 -10.53 3.90 8.61
C VAL A 277 -11.12 4.22 7.25
N LEU A 278 -10.68 5.31 6.64
CA LEU A 278 -11.08 5.69 5.29
C LEU A 278 -9.90 5.55 4.33
N ASN A 279 -10.21 5.17 3.11
CA ASN A 279 -9.27 5.13 2.00
C ASN A 279 -9.61 6.28 1.04
N ILE A 280 -8.66 6.67 0.19
CA ILE A 280 -8.84 7.84 -0.66
C ILE A 280 -9.37 7.42 -2.03
N ARG A 281 -10.67 7.67 -2.26
CA ARG A 281 -11.19 7.90 -3.61
C ARG A 281 -11.34 9.39 -3.82
N PHE A 282 -10.83 9.91 -4.94
CA PHE A 282 -10.79 11.35 -5.20
C PHE A 282 -12.19 11.99 -5.12
N PHE A 283 -13.20 11.34 -5.69
CA PHE A 283 -14.58 11.83 -5.67
C PHE A 283 -15.14 11.98 -4.24
N GLU A 284 -14.82 11.06 -3.33
CA GLU A 284 -15.26 11.13 -1.93
C GLU A 284 -14.62 12.31 -1.20
N LEU A 285 -13.33 12.56 -1.46
CA LEU A 285 -12.65 13.74 -0.92
C LEU A 285 -13.23 15.05 -1.49
N VAL A 286 -13.54 15.09 -2.79
CA VAL A 286 -14.18 16.26 -3.42
C VAL A 286 -15.55 16.51 -2.81
N HIS A 287 -16.37 15.47 -2.64
CA HIS A 287 -17.67 15.59 -1.99
C HIS A 287 -17.56 16.08 -0.55
N ARG A 288 -16.54 15.61 0.18
CA ARG A 288 -16.32 15.90 1.59
C ARG A 288 -15.74 17.29 1.85
N PHE A 289 -14.67 17.63 1.15
CA PHE A 289 -13.83 18.80 1.42
C PHE A 289 -13.96 19.87 0.33
N GLY A 290 -14.61 19.58 -0.79
CA GLY A 290 -14.85 20.49 -1.90
C GLY A 290 -13.72 20.52 -2.93
N ALA A 291 -14.09 20.67 -4.21
CA ALA A 291 -13.18 20.63 -5.35
C ALA A 291 -11.98 21.61 -5.22
N MET A 292 -12.22 22.83 -4.75
CA MET A 292 -11.13 23.81 -4.56
C MET A 292 -10.11 23.40 -3.50
N SER A 293 -10.53 22.65 -2.46
CA SER A 293 -9.57 22.13 -1.47
C SER A 293 -8.69 21.06 -2.11
N MET A 294 -9.31 20.17 -2.88
CA MET A 294 -8.60 19.08 -3.58
C MET A 294 -7.66 19.61 -4.66
N TYR A 295 -8.06 20.68 -5.36
CA TYR A 295 -7.17 21.40 -6.28
C TYR A 295 -5.97 22.02 -5.56
N SER A 296 -6.19 22.63 -4.38
CA SER A 296 -5.11 23.14 -3.53
C SER A 296 -4.19 22.02 -3.04
N MET A 297 -4.76 20.88 -2.65
CA MET A 297 -4.04 19.67 -2.24
C MET A 297 -3.13 19.15 -3.35
N GLY A 298 -3.62 19.00 -4.57
CA GLY A 298 -2.81 18.54 -5.72
C GLY A 298 -1.61 19.45 -5.98
N LYS A 299 -1.80 20.78 -5.94
CA LYS A 299 -0.69 21.73 -6.05
C LYS A 299 0.30 21.63 -4.90
N ALA A 300 -0.18 21.47 -3.66
CA ALA A 300 0.68 21.28 -2.49
C ALA A 300 1.50 19.99 -2.59
N MET A 301 0.89 18.88 -3.03
CA MET A 301 1.60 17.62 -3.27
C MET A 301 2.70 17.81 -4.32
N LEU A 302 2.41 18.44 -5.45
CA LEU A 302 3.42 18.75 -6.48
C LEU A 302 4.53 19.68 -5.96
N GLY A 303 4.17 20.70 -5.18
CA GLY A 303 5.14 21.61 -4.58
C GLY A 303 6.09 20.89 -3.62
N ILE A 304 5.56 20.01 -2.76
CA ILE A 304 6.33 19.19 -1.82
C ILE A 304 7.21 18.19 -2.57
N GLU A 305 6.72 17.58 -3.65
CA GLU A 305 7.47 16.66 -4.51
C GLU A 305 8.73 17.34 -5.08
N TYR A 306 8.58 18.50 -5.74
CA TYR A 306 9.73 19.23 -6.29
C TYR A 306 10.65 19.80 -5.21
N LEU A 307 10.10 20.24 -4.08
CA LEU A 307 10.89 20.69 -2.93
C LEU A 307 11.76 19.55 -2.37
N ASN A 308 11.22 18.32 -2.31
CA ASN A 308 11.96 17.13 -1.90
C ASN A 308 13.08 16.77 -2.87
N ARG A 309 12.84 16.86 -4.18
CA ARG A 309 13.93 16.68 -5.17
C ARG A 309 15.03 17.71 -4.97
N MET A 310 14.65 18.97 -4.76
CA MET A 310 15.62 20.04 -4.59
C MET A 310 16.46 19.84 -3.33
N ARG A 311 15.85 19.31 -2.26
CA ARG A 311 16.54 18.88 -1.04
C ARG A 311 17.61 17.83 -1.37
N PHE A 312 17.29 16.75 -2.07
CA PHE A 312 18.26 15.68 -2.36
C PHE A 312 19.30 16.04 -3.45
N GLU A 313 18.99 16.97 -4.35
CA GLU A 313 19.98 17.49 -5.30
C GLU A 313 20.94 18.51 -4.64
N LYS A 314 20.50 19.26 -3.61
CA LYS A 314 21.33 20.26 -2.92
C LYS A 314 22.12 19.70 -1.73
N ARG A 315 21.51 18.81 -0.93
CA ARG A 315 22.10 18.28 0.31
C ARG A 315 23.49 17.67 0.14
N PRO A 316 23.81 16.91 -0.93
CA PRO A 316 25.16 16.39 -1.15
C PRO A 316 26.24 17.47 -1.30
N PHE A 317 25.85 18.73 -1.51
CA PHE A 317 26.74 19.86 -1.75
C PHE A 317 26.59 20.95 -0.68
N GLU A 318 25.86 20.72 0.41
CA GLU A 318 25.68 21.73 1.46
C GLU A 318 27.02 22.12 2.11
N LYS A 319 27.21 23.42 2.38
CA LYS A 319 28.43 23.90 3.04
C LYS A 319 28.43 23.62 4.54
N GLU A 320 27.26 23.77 5.16
CA GLU A 320 27.03 23.49 6.58
C GLU A 320 26.13 22.26 6.68
N LEU A 321 26.63 21.22 7.35
CA LEU A 321 25.93 19.94 7.49
C LEU A 321 24.56 20.15 8.14
N GLY A 322 23.51 19.66 7.50
CA GLY A 322 22.12 19.77 7.94
C GLY A 322 21.40 21.07 7.55
N SER A 323 22.08 22.06 6.97
CA SER A 323 21.47 23.33 6.58
C SER A 323 20.35 23.16 5.55
N VAL A 324 20.50 22.24 4.59
CA VAL A 324 19.47 21.95 3.58
C VAL A 324 18.23 21.29 4.21
N ASP A 325 18.42 20.37 5.16
CA ASP A 325 17.32 19.70 5.86
C ASP A 325 16.54 20.68 6.77
N ILE A 326 17.23 21.59 7.46
CA ILE A 326 16.61 22.66 8.23
C ILE A 326 15.76 23.56 7.32
N ALA A 327 16.34 24.01 6.21
CA ALA A 327 15.65 24.87 5.27
C ALA A 327 14.43 24.18 4.63
N TYR A 328 14.56 22.90 4.28
CA TYR A 328 13.47 22.07 3.76
C TYR A 328 12.30 22.00 4.75
N ASN A 329 12.58 21.72 6.04
CA ASN A 329 11.55 21.63 7.06
C ASN A 329 10.80 22.95 7.29
N ILE A 330 11.50 24.09 7.18
CA ILE A 330 10.87 25.42 7.23
C ILE A 330 10.00 25.62 6.00
N ALA A 331 10.51 25.34 4.80
CA ALA A 331 9.80 25.47 3.54
C ALA A 331 8.54 24.59 3.48
N LEU A 332 8.59 23.37 4.01
CA LEU A 332 7.42 22.48 4.15
C LEU A 332 6.33 23.11 5.05
N LYS A 333 6.72 23.70 6.18
CA LYS A 333 5.79 24.42 7.07
C LYS A 333 5.21 25.67 6.40
N MET A 334 5.96 26.35 5.54
CA MET A 334 5.45 27.48 4.75
C MET A 334 4.36 27.02 3.78
N ILE A 335 4.57 25.92 3.05
CA ILE A 335 3.56 25.32 2.17
C ILE A 335 2.30 25.00 2.98
N PHE A 336 2.43 24.27 4.10
CA PHE A 336 1.29 23.90 4.94
C PHE A 336 0.52 25.13 5.44
N LYS A 337 1.21 26.11 6.04
CA LYS A 337 0.59 27.34 6.56
C LYS A 337 -0.17 28.09 5.46
N ARG A 338 0.47 28.32 4.32
CA ARG A 338 -0.14 29.03 3.19
C ARG A 338 -1.28 28.24 2.56
N GLN A 339 -1.23 26.91 2.58
CA GLN A 339 -2.33 26.07 2.11
C GLN A 339 -3.58 26.27 2.98
N VAL A 340 -3.42 26.28 4.31
CA VAL A 340 -4.52 26.55 5.27
C VAL A 340 -5.12 27.95 5.06
N GLU A 341 -4.28 28.93 4.73
CA GLU A 341 -4.69 30.31 4.36
C GLU A 341 -5.30 30.42 2.95
N ASN A 342 -5.46 29.32 2.21
CA ASN A 342 -5.89 29.27 0.79
C ASN A 342 -4.96 30.05 -0.17
N LYS A 343 -3.68 30.22 0.19
CA LYS A 343 -2.62 30.92 -0.57
C LYS A 343 -1.52 29.98 -1.08
N ILE A 344 -1.90 28.77 -1.49
CA ILE A 344 -0.93 27.71 -1.83
C ILE A 344 0.13 28.11 -2.89
N ASN A 345 -0.24 28.88 -3.91
CA ASN A 345 0.71 29.32 -4.94
C ASN A 345 1.84 30.20 -4.34
N GLN A 346 1.49 31.06 -3.38
CA GLN A 346 2.45 31.88 -2.66
C GLN A 346 3.34 31.00 -1.78
N GLY A 347 2.77 30.02 -1.07
CA GLY A 347 3.55 29.10 -0.24
C GLY A 347 4.57 28.28 -1.01
N ILE A 348 4.22 27.78 -2.18
CA ILE A 348 5.14 27.03 -3.05
C ILE A 348 6.27 27.93 -3.54
N MET A 349 5.97 29.15 -3.97
CA MET A 349 6.96 30.12 -4.42
C MET A 349 7.92 30.50 -3.28
N GLU A 350 7.39 30.89 -2.12
CA GLU A 350 8.18 31.24 -0.92
C GLU A 350 9.09 30.06 -0.50
N ALA A 351 8.54 28.84 -0.45
CA ALA A 351 9.28 27.63 -0.11
C ALA A 351 10.41 27.32 -1.09
N ALA A 352 10.15 27.43 -2.40
CA ALA A 352 11.15 27.20 -3.43
C ALA A 352 12.29 28.22 -3.35
N VAL A 353 11.98 29.51 -3.21
CA VAL A 353 13.00 30.57 -3.06
C VAL A 353 13.82 30.37 -1.78
N PHE A 354 13.16 30.01 -0.68
CA PHE A 354 13.82 29.83 0.61
C PHE A 354 14.84 28.68 0.59
N LEU A 355 14.46 27.50 0.08
CA LEU A 355 15.37 26.37 -0.03
C LEU A 355 16.45 26.59 -1.10
N ASP A 356 16.15 27.38 -2.13
CA ASP A 356 17.12 27.71 -3.17
C ASP A 356 18.27 28.57 -2.64
N ALA A 357 17.99 29.45 -1.68
CA ALA A 357 18.96 30.36 -1.06
C ALA A 357 20.01 29.68 -0.15
N VAL A 358 19.87 28.38 0.14
CA VAL A 358 20.85 27.66 0.96
C VAL A 358 22.20 27.59 0.25
N LEU A 359 23.26 27.97 0.96
CA LEU A 359 24.62 27.99 0.41
C LEU A 359 25.14 26.56 0.18
N THR A 360 25.47 26.29 -1.08
CA THR A 360 26.06 25.03 -1.51
C THR A 360 27.44 25.25 -2.11
N THR A 361 28.26 24.21 -2.10
CA THR A 361 29.47 24.11 -2.92
C THR A 361 29.09 23.97 -4.40
N LYS A 362 30.03 24.24 -5.31
CA LYS A 362 29.79 24.04 -6.74
C LYS A 362 29.45 22.57 -6.97
N ARG A 363 28.34 22.31 -7.69
CA ARG A 363 27.90 20.95 -8.07
C ARG A 363 29.01 20.28 -8.86
N GLY A 364 29.77 19.42 -8.19
CA GLY A 364 30.85 18.63 -8.78
C GLY A 364 30.30 17.37 -9.47
N ILE A 365 31.20 16.45 -9.84
CA ILE A 365 30.82 15.15 -10.41
C ILE A 365 30.67 14.14 -9.27
N LYS A 366 29.43 13.89 -8.84
CA LYS A 366 29.07 12.79 -7.93
C LYS A 366 28.22 11.77 -8.69
N PRO A 367 28.41 10.46 -8.47
CA PRO A 367 27.56 9.45 -9.08
C PRO A 367 26.10 9.65 -8.63
N VAL A 368 25.19 9.66 -9.59
CA VAL A 368 23.75 9.79 -9.35
C VAL A 368 23.14 8.39 -9.21
N ILE A 369 22.59 8.11 -8.03
CA ILE A 369 21.87 6.87 -7.75
C ILE A 369 20.38 7.15 -7.73
N ALA A 370 19.66 6.61 -8.71
CA ALA A 370 18.21 6.71 -8.75
C ALA A 370 17.54 5.65 -7.89
N ILE A 371 16.47 6.03 -7.19
CA ILE A 371 15.71 5.14 -6.32
C ILE A 371 14.33 4.89 -6.92
N THR A 372 14.04 3.63 -7.19
CA THR A 372 12.75 3.10 -7.66
C THR A 372 12.24 2.05 -6.67
N GLY A 373 11.08 1.45 -6.93
CA GLY A 373 10.48 0.38 -6.13
C GLY A 373 9.12 0.75 -5.56
N ASP A 374 8.74 0.13 -4.44
CA ASP A 374 7.40 0.33 -3.88
C ASP A 374 7.22 1.73 -3.25
N ILE A 375 5.99 2.26 -3.34
CA ILE A 375 5.66 3.64 -3.00
C ILE A 375 6.11 4.03 -1.59
N TYR A 376 5.96 3.14 -0.60
CA TYR A 376 6.20 3.50 0.80
C TYR A 376 7.67 3.32 1.17
N THR A 377 8.21 2.13 0.91
CA THR A 377 9.56 1.74 1.34
C THR A 377 10.61 2.62 0.68
N ARG A 378 10.44 2.96 -0.60
CA ARG A 378 11.44 3.75 -1.32
C ARG A 378 11.61 5.19 -0.80
N ILE A 379 10.58 5.77 -0.18
CA ILE A 379 10.57 7.18 0.24
C ILE A 379 10.64 7.37 1.76
N ASN A 380 10.11 6.44 2.54
CA ASN A 380 9.98 6.65 3.99
C ASN A 380 11.31 6.32 4.69
N PRO A 381 11.95 7.29 5.38
CA PRO A 381 13.27 7.09 5.97
C PRO A 381 13.26 6.06 7.12
N ALA A 382 12.15 5.86 7.81
CA ALA A 382 12.05 4.79 8.80
C ALA A 382 11.96 3.42 8.12
N ALA A 383 11.24 3.33 7.00
CA ALA A 383 11.05 2.07 6.27
C ALA A 383 12.30 1.62 5.50
N ASN A 384 13.07 2.56 4.95
CA ASN A 384 14.35 2.27 4.31
C ASN A 384 15.57 2.46 5.21
N GLY A 385 15.32 2.76 6.48
CA GLY A 385 16.30 3.07 7.50
C GLY A 385 17.20 4.28 7.22
N GLY A 386 16.89 5.15 6.26
CA GLY A 386 17.70 6.32 5.94
C GLY A 386 18.61 6.12 4.73
N LEU A 387 18.14 5.38 3.71
CA LEU A 387 18.95 4.97 2.55
C LEU A 387 19.60 6.14 1.83
N PHE A 388 18.88 7.25 1.75
CA PHE A 388 19.36 8.39 0.98
C PHE A 388 20.55 9.05 1.67
N LYS A 389 20.47 9.20 3.00
CA LYS A 389 21.57 9.73 3.80
C LYS A 389 22.81 8.83 3.70
N PHE A 390 22.63 7.51 3.74
CA PHE A 390 23.74 6.58 3.58
C PHE A 390 24.41 6.66 2.21
N LEU A 391 23.63 6.79 1.12
CA LEU A 391 24.19 6.98 -0.23
C LEU A 391 24.98 8.29 -0.34
N GLU A 392 24.50 9.35 0.30
CA GLU A 392 25.16 10.65 0.35
C GLU A 392 26.48 10.59 1.16
N GLU A 393 26.50 9.85 2.27
CA GLU A 393 27.72 9.54 3.04
C GLU A 393 28.74 8.75 2.20
N LEU A 394 28.26 7.88 1.30
CA LEU A 394 29.09 7.23 0.29
C LEU A 394 29.50 8.16 -0.87
N GLY A 395 29.15 9.44 -0.82
CA GLY A 395 29.54 10.44 -1.82
C GLY A 395 28.69 10.44 -3.09
N CYS A 396 27.46 9.90 -3.04
CA CYS A 396 26.53 9.89 -4.16
C CYS A 396 25.53 11.05 -4.08
N GLU A 397 24.92 11.39 -5.21
CA GLU A 397 23.68 12.15 -5.29
C GLU A 397 22.50 11.18 -5.43
N VAL A 398 21.32 11.51 -4.88
CA VAL A 398 20.15 10.63 -4.88
C VAL A 398 19.00 11.23 -5.69
N TRP A 399 18.49 10.49 -6.66
CA TRP A 399 17.31 10.87 -7.43
C TRP A 399 16.12 9.97 -7.07
N PRO A 400 15.19 10.44 -6.22
CA PRO A 400 14.02 9.64 -5.87
C PRO A 400 12.99 9.60 -7.00
N SER A 401 12.28 8.48 -7.11
CA SER A 401 11.03 8.42 -7.87
C SER A 401 9.96 9.31 -7.23
N PRO A 402 8.99 9.82 -8.01
CA PRO A 402 7.83 10.52 -7.49
C PRO A 402 7.12 9.74 -6.38
N THR A 403 6.49 10.40 -5.41
CA THR A 403 5.78 9.67 -4.35
C THR A 403 4.45 9.10 -4.84
N LEU A 404 3.42 9.96 -4.94
CA LEU A 404 2.07 9.61 -5.44
C LEU A 404 1.71 10.44 -6.68
N VAL A 405 2.58 11.38 -7.05
CA VAL A 405 2.32 12.34 -8.13
C VAL A 405 2.27 11.64 -9.48
N ASP A 406 3.14 10.67 -9.73
CA ASP A 406 3.15 9.85 -10.94
C ASP A 406 1.87 9.03 -11.10
N VAL A 407 1.37 8.47 -10.00
CA VAL A 407 0.08 7.74 -9.99
C VAL A 407 -1.07 8.64 -10.44
N ILE A 408 -1.07 9.91 -10.04
CA ILE A 408 -2.11 10.86 -10.45
C ILE A 408 -1.86 11.36 -11.88
N MET A 409 -0.69 11.96 -12.14
CA MET A 409 -0.41 12.63 -13.42
C MET A 409 -0.37 11.62 -14.59
N ALA A 410 0.54 10.64 -14.52
CA ALA A 410 0.70 9.66 -15.60
C ALA A 410 -0.41 8.60 -15.56
N GLY A 411 -0.88 8.21 -14.37
CA GLY A 411 -1.97 7.25 -14.23
C GLY A 411 -3.30 7.75 -14.81
N ASP A 412 -3.68 9.01 -14.60
CA ASP A 412 -4.90 9.58 -15.20
C ASP A 412 -4.77 9.70 -16.73
N GLU A 413 -3.58 10.00 -17.24
CA GLU A 413 -3.30 9.99 -18.69
C GLU A 413 -3.47 8.59 -19.30
N ILE A 414 -2.88 7.56 -18.68
CA ILE A 414 -3.01 6.16 -19.10
C ILE A 414 -4.48 5.72 -19.04
N LYS A 415 -5.17 6.06 -17.97
CA LYS A 415 -6.59 5.72 -17.79
C LYS A 415 -7.47 6.36 -18.86
N THR A 416 -7.15 7.59 -19.28
CA THR A 416 -7.82 8.26 -20.39
C THR A 416 -7.68 7.47 -21.68
N LEU A 417 -6.47 6.97 -22.00
CA LEU A 417 -6.22 6.12 -23.17
C LEU A 417 -7.00 4.80 -23.09
N GLN A 418 -6.99 4.15 -21.92
CA GLN A 418 -7.73 2.91 -21.69
C GLN A 418 -9.24 3.08 -21.87
N TYR A 419 -9.82 4.22 -21.48
CA TYR A 419 -11.24 4.49 -21.74
C TYR A 419 -11.56 4.66 -23.22
N TRP A 420 -10.66 5.28 -23.99
CA TRP A 420 -10.79 5.39 -25.44
C TRP A 420 -10.76 4.00 -26.09
N GLU A 421 -9.78 3.17 -25.74
CA GLU A 421 -9.63 1.81 -26.26
C GLU A 421 -10.81 0.91 -25.88
N ALA A 422 -11.36 1.07 -24.67
CA ALA A 422 -12.52 0.34 -24.19
C ALA A 422 -13.86 0.84 -24.78
N GLY A 423 -13.85 1.81 -25.70
CA GLY A 423 -15.07 2.35 -26.33
C GLY A 423 -15.96 3.12 -25.35
N LYS A 424 -15.37 3.78 -24.34
CA LYS A 424 -16.08 4.57 -23.31
C LYS A 424 -15.81 6.08 -23.47
N PRO A 425 -16.34 6.73 -24.52
CA PRO A 425 -15.97 8.10 -24.88
C PRO A 425 -16.34 9.13 -23.81
N LEU A 426 -17.46 8.97 -23.10
CA LEU A 426 -17.87 9.89 -22.03
C LEU A 426 -16.90 9.85 -20.84
N ASP A 427 -16.52 8.64 -20.41
CA ASP A 427 -15.52 8.46 -19.35
C ASP A 427 -14.17 9.02 -19.80
N ALA A 428 -13.77 8.76 -21.04
CA ALA A 428 -12.53 9.27 -21.63
C ALA A 428 -12.50 10.82 -21.67
N MET A 429 -13.58 11.46 -22.11
CA MET A 429 -13.69 12.92 -22.11
C MET A 429 -13.61 13.52 -20.71
N SER A 430 -14.27 12.90 -19.73
CA SER A 430 -14.24 13.37 -18.33
C SER A 430 -12.83 13.23 -17.72
N SER A 431 -12.15 12.12 -17.99
CA SER A 431 -10.78 11.85 -17.55
C SER A 431 -9.80 12.82 -18.21
N TRP A 432 -9.94 13.06 -19.52
CA TRP A 432 -9.14 14.03 -20.26
C TRP A 432 -9.30 15.46 -19.72
N ALA A 433 -10.51 15.89 -19.38
CA ALA A 433 -10.74 17.19 -18.76
C ALA A 433 -10.02 17.32 -17.40
N ALA A 434 -10.02 16.26 -16.59
CA ALA A 434 -9.27 16.24 -15.34
C ALA A 434 -7.75 16.31 -15.57
N VAL A 435 -7.22 15.58 -16.55
CA VAL A 435 -5.81 15.64 -16.98
C VAL A 435 -5.43 17.06 -17.40
N LEU A 436 -6.27 17.77 -18.16
CA LEU A 436 -5.99 19.16 -18.56
C LEU A 436 -5.88 20.10 -17.34
N VAL A 437 -6.81 19.99 -16.40
CA VAL A 437 -6.79 20.79 -15.16
C VAL A 437 -5.53 20.48 -14.35
N ASN A 438 -5.18 19.19 -14.23
CA ASN A 438 -3.98 18.73 -13.55
C ASN A 438 -2.70 19.26 -14.22
N ASN A 439 -2.60 19.19 -15.55
CA ASN A 439 -1.45 19.68 -16.31
C ASN A 439 -1.31 21.21 -16.24
N PHE A 440 -2.42 21.96 -16.23
CA PHE A 440 -2.39 23.40 -16.00
C PHE A 440 -1.90 23.74 -14.57
N ALA A 441 -2.40 23.02 -13.57
CA ALA A 441 -1.95 23.18 -12.19
C ALA A 441 -0.46 22.85 -12.04
N ALA A 442 -0.02 21.76 -12.66
CA ALA A 442 1.36 21.33 -12.68
C ALA A 442 2.26 22.39 -13.29
N ASN A 443 1.94 22.90 -14.48
CA ASN A 443 2.73 23.97 -15.11
C ASN A 443 2.88 25.22 -14.23
N ASN A 444 1.83 25.58 -13.49
CA ASN A 444 1.88 26.68 -12.52
C ASN A 444 2.79 26.42 -11.32
N VAL A 445 2.95 25.17 -10.90
CA VAL A 445 3.88 24.77 -9.84
C VAL A 445 5.31 24.69 -10.41
N LEU A 446 5.49 24.00 -11.53
CA LEU A 446 6.76 23.75 -12.21
C LEU A 446 7.55 25.02 -12.49
N LYS A 447 6.89 26.14 -12.83
CA LYS A 447 7.58 27.42 -13.08
C LYS A 447 8.46 27.89 -11.91
N ASN A 448 8.12 27.50 -10.67
CA ASN A 448 8.90 27.85 -9.48
C ASN A 448 10.16 26.99 -9.33
N PHE A 449 10.33 25.92 -10.11
CA PHE A 449 11.46 24.99 -10.01
C PHE A 449 12.29 24.91 -11.28
N ARG A 450 11.86 25.58 -12.37
CA ARG A 450 12.65 25.71 -13.61
C ARG A 450 14.00 26.36 -13.30
N GLY A 451 15.08 25.72 -13.75
CA GLY A 451 16.46 26.15 -13.50
C GLY A 451 17.00 25.82 -12.10
N ARG A 452 16.20 25.22 -11.21
CA ARG A 452 16.61 24.84 -9.84
C ARG A 452 16.85 23.34 -9.66
N LEU A 453 16.36 22.51 -10.60
CA LEU A 453 16.46 21.05 -10.57
C LEU A 453 17.13 20.54 -11.85
N ALA A 454 17.98 19.53 -11.72
CA ALA A 454 18.50 18.76 -12.83
C ALA A 454 17.47 17.76 -13.35
N ASN A 455 16.73 17.09 -12.46
CA ASN A 455 15.68 16.14 -12.83
C ASN A 455 14.28 16.71 -12.61
N LEU A 456 13.93 17.69 -13.45
CA LEU A 456 12.64 18.37 -13.36
C LEU A 456 11.48 17.58 -13.98
N THR A 457 11.71 16.91 -15.11
CA THR A 457 10.64 16.34 -15.92
C THR A 457 10.26 14.92 -15.49
N GLU A 458 9.00 14.57 -15.66
CA GLU A 458 8.47 13.21 -15.51
C GLU A 458 7.92 12.72 -16.85
N PRO A 459 7.96 11.40 -17.13
CA PRO A 459 7.38 10.86 -18.35
C PRO A 459 5.86 11.08 -18.35
N SER A 460 5.32 11.43 -19.51
CA SER A 460 3.86 11.41 -19.75
C SER A 460 3.34 9.97 -19.70
N GLY A 461 2.02 9.80 -19.60
CA GLY A 461 1.38 8.48 -19.68
C GLY A 461 1.74 7.72 -20.96
N GLU A 462 1.82 8.41 -22.09
CA GLU A 462 2.28 7.81 -23.35
C GLU A 462 3.73 7.35 -23.27
N GLN A 463 4.62 8.16 -22.70
CA GLN A 463 6.03 7.78 -22.53
C GLN A 463 6.18 6.63 -21.54
N VAL A 464 5.33 6.55 -20.50
CA VAL A 464 5.27 5.41 -19.58
C VAL A 464 4.93 4.13 -20.33
N ILE A 465 3.91 4.13 -21.18
CA ILE A 465 3.53 2.96 -21.99
C ILE A 465 4.68 2.56 -22.92
N ARG A 466 5.27 3.53 -23.64
CA ARG A 466 6.43 3.28 -24.52
C ARG A 466 7.62 2.69 -23.77
N ASN A 467 7.89 3.15 -22.54
CA ASN A 467 9.01 2.66 -21.75
C ASN A 467 8.85 1.18 -21.37
N VAL A 468 7.63 0.70 -21.16
CA VAL A 468 7.36 -0.70 -20.75
C VAL A 468 7.04 -1.65 -21.90
N GLU A 469 6.88 -1.12 -23.12
CA GLU A 469 6.59 -1.90 -24.33
C GLU A 469 7.58 -3.07 -24.50
N GLY A 470 7.08 -4.27 -24.74
CA GLY A 470 7.91 -5.48 -24.87
C GLY A 470 8.56 -5.97 -23.58
N ILE A 471 8.36 -5.30 -22.45
CA ILE A 471 8.76 -5.75 -21.10
C ILE A 471 7.53 -6.27 -20.34
N LEU A 472 6.45 -5.49 -20.36
CA LEU A 472 5.18 -5.80 -19.71
C LEU A 472 4.07 -5.97 -20.73
N SER A 473 3.04 -6.73 -20.35
CA SER A 473 1.77 -6.77 -21.10
C SER A 473 1.05 -5.42 -21.01
N GLU A 474 0.25 -5.08 -22.03
CA GLU A 474 -0.57 -3.85 -22.06
C GLU A 474 -1.51 -3.71 -20.84
N ASN A 475 -2.02 -4.83 -20.34
CA ASN A 475 -2.91 -4.88 -19.18
C ASN A 475 -2.15 -5.05 -17.84
N ALA A 476 -0.85 -4.73 -17.79
CA ALA A 476 -0.09 -4.80 -16.57
C ALA A 476 -0.60 -3.79 -15.52
N GLU A 477 -0.51 -4.18 -14.25
CA GLU A 477 -0.94 -3.35 -13.13
C GLU A 477 -0.19 -2.01 -13.08
N LEU A 478 -0.92 -0.91 -12.80
CA LEU A 478 -0.42 0.46 -12.93
C LEU A 478 0.85 0.73 -12.12
N LEU A 479 0.94 0.30 -10.87
CA LEU A 479 2.11 0.57 -10.03
C LEU A 479 3.35 -0.19 -10.52
N VAL A 480 3.17 -1.40 -11.04
CA VAL A 480 4.25 -2.14 -11.71
C VAL A 480 4.68 -1.40 -12.98
N THR A 481 3.73 -0.99 -13.80
CA THR A 481 3.98 -0.23 -15.04
C THR A 481 4.74 1.06 -14.77
N LEU A 482 4.30 1.87 -13.81
CA LEU A 482 4.99 3.11 -13.40
C LEU A 482 6.39 2.81 -12.88
N ASN A 483 6.57 1.76 -12.06
CA ASN A 483 7.87 1.42 -11.50
C ASN A 483 8.89 0.97 -12.56
N VAL A 484 8.46 0.13 -13.51
CA VAL A 484 9.31 -0.33 -14.63
C VAL A 484 9.62 0.83 -15.56
N ALA A 485 8.61 1.62 -15.94
CA ALA A 485 8.79 2.78 -16.79
C ALA A 485 9.77 3.80 -16.19
N LYS A 486 9.73 3.97 -14.87
CA LYS A 486 10.60 4.93 -14.18
C LYS A 486 12.06 4.49 -14.17
N GLN A 487 12.34 3.18 -14.13
CA GLN A 487 13.72 2.68 -14.28
C GLN A 487 14.27 2.97 -15.67
N VAL A 488 13.46 2.80 -16.72
CA VAL A 488 13.85 3.14 -18.09
C VAL A 488 14.02 4.66 -18.27
N ASP A 489 13.14 5.47 -17.68
CA ASP A 489 13.25 6.94 -17.67
C ASP A 489 14.54 7.42 -16.98
N PHE A 490 14.86 6.88 -15.81
CA PHE A 490 16.10 7.24 -15.13
C PHE A 490 17.34 6.82 -15.91
N ALA A 491 17.32 5.63 -16.51
CA ALA A 491 18.42 5.16 -17.34
C ALA A 491 18.63 6.05 -18.58
N SER A 492 17.55 6.49 -19.24
CA SER A 492 17.64 7.40 -20.40
C SER A 492 18.12 8.80 -20.02
N LYS A 493 17.86 9.24 -18.78
CA LYS A 493 18.40 10.49 -18.20
C LYS A 493 19.84 10.39 -17.74
N GLY A 494 20.50 9.23 -17.89
CA GLY A 494 21.93 9.09 -17.67
C GLY A 494 22.35 8.95 -16.21
N VAL A 495 21.48 8.43 -15.33
CA VAL A 495 21.89 8.11 -13.95
C VAL A 495 22.96 7.00 -13.94
N ASP A 496 23.82 7.01 -12.93
CA ASP A 496 24.96 6.09 -12.85
C ASP A 496 24.61 4.72 -12.27
N GLY A 497 23.51 4.64 -11.51
CA GLY A 497 22.97 3.39 -10.99
C GLY A 497 21.53 3.53 -10.52
N ILE A 498 20.81 2.40 -10.49
CA ILE A 498 19.41 2.33 -10.03
C ILE A 498 19.28 1.30 -8.92
N LEU A 499 18.71 1.71 -7.79
CA LEU A 499 18.26 0.80 -6.74
C LEU A 499 16.73 0.64 -6.84
N ASN A 500 16.27 -0.60 -7.03
CA ASN A 500 14.86 -0.96 -6.96
C ASN A 500 14.54 -1.41 -5.52
N VAL A 501 14.06 -0.50 -4.70
CA VAL A 501 13.91 -0.61 -3.24
C VAL A 501 12.48 -0.97 -2.87
N TYR A 502 12.28 -2.14 -2.28
CA TYR A 502 10.95 -2.59 -1.89
C TYR A 502 10.98 -3.47 -0.65
N CYS A 503 9.85 -3.54 0.06
CA CYS A 503 9.71 -4.42 1.21
C CYS A 503 9.55 -5.90 0.83
N LEU A 504 9.94 -6.80 1.72
CA LEU A 504 9.68 -8.23 1.56
C LEU A 504 8.19 -8.49 1.30
N ASN A 505 7.92 -9.43 0.40
CA ASN A 505 6.57 -9.80 -0.07
C ASN A 505 5.83 -8.68 -0.83
N CYS A 506 6.52 -7.63 -1.29
CA CYS A 506 5.91 -6.61 -2.12
C CYS A 506 5.64 -7.11 -3.54
N PHE A 507 4.35 -7.13 -3.92
CA PHE A 507 3.89 -7.43 -5.28
C PHE A 507 4.63 -6.62 -6.36
N VAL A 508 4.72 -5.29 -6.18
CA VAL A 508 5.34 -4.38 -7.16
C VAL A 508 6.81 -4.73 -7.35
N GLY A 509 7.54 -4.91 -6.25
CA GLY A 509 8.97 -5.24 -6.27
C GLY A 509 9.28 -6.61 -6.87
N THR A 510 8.49 -7.63 -6.50
CA THR A 510 8.66 -9.01 -6.98
C THR A 510 8.43 -9.11 -8.49
N ILE A 511 7.34 -8.52 -9.02
CA ILE A 511 7.07 -8.54 -10.46
C ILE A 511 8.11 -7.72 -11.22
N THR A 512 8.48 -6.55 -10.70
CA THR A 512 9.53 -5.74 -11.32
C THR A 512 10.83 -6.54 -11.44
N THR A 513 11.21 -7.27 -10.39
CA THR A 513 12.44 -8.08 -10.38
C THR A 513 12.39 -9.26 -11.35
N SER A 514 11.21 -9.87 -11.56
CA SER A 514 11.08 -11.00 -12.51
C SER A 514 11.24 -10.58 -13.98
N VAL A 515 10.98 -9.31 -14.31
CA VAL A 515 11.14 -8.77 -15.67
C VAL A 515 12.44 -8.00 -15.89
N PHE A 516 13.40 -8.08 -14.95
CA PHE A 516 14.69 -7.37 -15.04
C PHE A 516 15.48 -7.63 -16.32
N LYS A 517 15.34 -8.80 -16.95
CA LYS A 517 15.95 -9.06 -18.26
C LYS A 517 15.47 -8.05 -19.31
N GLY A 518 14.17 -7.76 -19.34
CA GLY A 518 13.58 -6.77 -20.23
C GLY A 518 13.99 -5.34 -19.86
N ILE A 519 14.02 -5.02 -18.56
CA ILE A 519 14.48 -3.70 -18.09
C ILE A 519 15.92 -3.45 -18.53
N ASN A 520 16.84 -4.38 -18.23
CA ASN A 520 18.26 -4.25 -18.55
C ASN A 520 18.52 -4.04 -20.05
N ALA A 521 17.71 -4.63 -20.93
CA ALA A 521 17.81 -4.42 -22.38
C ALA A 521 17.54 -2.96 -22.78
N ARG A 522 16.81 -2.20 -21.95
CA ARG A 522 16.47 -0.78 -22.16
C ARG A 522 17.17 0.18 -21.19
N SER A 523 18.08 -0.30 -20.34
CA SER A 523 18.74 0.52 -19.33
C SER A 523 20.09 1.10 -19.78
N TYR A 524 20.47 1.00 -21.06
CA TYR A 524 21.72 1.58 -21.58
C TYR A 524 22.98 1.16 -20.78
N GLY A 525 22.96 -0.07 -20.24
CA GLY A 525 24.02 -0.63 -19.39
C GLY A 525 24.12 -0.02 -17.99
N VAL A 526 23.19 0.84 -17.56
CA VAL A 526 23.12 1.34 -16.19
C VAL A 526 22.91 0.15 -15.23
N PRO A 527 23.74 -0.01 -14.19
CA PRO A 527 23.59 -1.09 -13.24
C PRO A 527 22.31 -0.91 -12.40
N ILE A 528 21.48 -1.96 -12.36
CA ILE A 528 20.27 -2.02 -11.55
C ILE A 528 20.43 -3.10 -10.48
N MET A 529 20.10 -2.79 -9.23
CA MET A 529 20.10 -3.77 -8.14
C MET A 529 18.76 -3.75 -7.38
N PRO A 530 18.13 -4.92 -7.16
CA PRO A 530 16.99 -5.02 -6.28
C PRO A 530 17.47 -4.99 -4.82
N LEU A 531 16.86 -4.16 -4.00
CA LEU A 531 17.12 -4.03 -2.58
C LEU A 531 15.84 -4.34 -1.80
N VAL A 532 15.80 -5.54 -1.23
CA VAL A 532 14.64 -6.03 -0.45
C VAL A 532 14.85 -5.67 1.01
N LEU A 533 13.87 -4.98 1.61
CA LEU A 533 13.91 -4.48 2.98
C LEU A 533 12.97 -5.28 3.89
N GLU A 534 13.48 -5.64 5.07
CA GLU A 534 12.75 -6.39 6.10
C GLU A 534 12.84 -5.65 7.44
N GLY A 535 11.69 -5.23 7.97
CA GLY A 535 11.62 -4.51 9.24
C GLY A 535 12.44 -3.21 9.29
N ILE A 536 12.78 -2.78 10.50
CA ILE A 536 13.60 -1.58 10.75
C ILE A 536 15.04 -2.00 11.09
N GLY A 537 15.99 -1.70 10.21
CA GLY A 537 17.42 -1.95 10.43
C GLY A 537 18.25 -2.03 9.13
N TRP A 538 19.59 -2.05 9.27
CA TRP A 538 20.54 -1.87 8.15
C TRP A 538 21.56 -2.99 7.94
N THR A 539 21.77 -3.83 8.95
CA THR A 539 23.07 -4.48 9.14
C THR A 539 23.45 -5.43 7.99
N HIS A 540 22.48 -6.15 7.41
CA HIS A 540 22.73 -7.12 6.34
C HIS A 540 22.79 -6.51 4.94
N MET A 541 22.34 -5.27 4.76
CA MET A 541 22.20 -4.65 3.44
C MET A 541 23.30 -3.65 3.13
N LYS A 542 23.94 -3.10 4.17
CA LYS A 542 24.98 -2.09 4.04
C LYS A 542 26.06 -2.51 3.04
N ASN A 543 26.60 -3.72 3.23
CA ASN A 543 27.65 -4.28 2.36
C ASN A 543 27.19 -4.40 0.89
N ARG A 544 25.91 -4.71 0.64
CA ARG A 544 25.36 -4.81 -0.73
C ARG A 544 25.27 -3.45 -1.38
N VAL A 545 24.83 -2.42 -0.64
CA VAL A 545 24.75 -1.05 -1.14
C VAL A 545 26.16 -0.47 -1.38
N GLU A 546 27.11 -0.72 -0.46
CA GLU A 546 28.52 -0.32 -0.64
C GLU A 546 29.15 -0.96 -1.87
N ALA A 547 28.97 -2.28 -2.05
CA ALA A 547 29.47 -2.99 -3.23
C ALA A 547 28.84 -2.47 -4.54
N PHE A 548 27.54 -2.14 -4.50
CA PHE A 548 26.84 -1.53 -5.63
C PHE A 548 27.41 -0.16 -5.97
N VAL A 549 27.58 0.72 -4.99
CA VAL A 549 28.16 2.06 -5.17
C VAL A 549 29.60 1.98 -5.67
N TYR A 550 30.40 1.05 -5.16
CA TYR A 550 31.76 0.81 -5.66
C TYR A 550 31.76 0.45 -7.16
N ARG A 551 30.88 -0.46 -7.58
CA ARG A 551 30.72 -0.83 -8.99
C ARG A 551 30.27 0.36 -9.85
N VAL A 552 29.34 1.18 -9.35
CA VAL A 552 28.87 2.39 -10.04
C VAL A 552 30.03 3.38 -10.24
N LYS A 553 30.79 3.67 -9.18
CA LYS A 553 31.95 4.58 -9.25
C LYS A 553 33.01 4.08 -10.22
N ARG A 554 33.31 2.78 -10.23
CA ARG A 554 34.28 2.19 -11.16
C ARG A 554 33.84 2.37 -12.61
N ARG A 555 32.56 2.12 -12.92
CA ARG A 555 31.99 2.35 -14.25
C ARG A 555 32.05 3.82 -14.67
N MET A 556 31.83 4.75 -13.74
CA MET A 556 31.93 6.19 -14.00
C MET A 556 33.37 6.59 -14.36
N GLN A 557 34.36 6.01 -13.68
CA GLN A 557 35.79 6.19 -13.97
C GLN A 557 36.20 5.57 -15.31
N GLU A 558 35.67 4.39 -15.67
CA GLU A 558 35.94 3.75 -16.97
C GLU A 558 35.34 4.52 -18.17
N LYS A 559 34.36 5.40 -17.94
CA LYS A 559 33.71 6.22 -18.97
C LYS A 559 34.27 7.64 -19.11
N SER A 560 34.96 8.14 -18.08
CA SER A 560 35.58 9.48 -18.04
C SER A 560 36.98 9.42 -18.64
#